data_AF-A0A7V9VHS4-F1
#
_entry.id   AF-A0A7V9VHS4-F1
#
_cell.length_a   1.000
_cell.length_b   1.000
_cell.length_c   1.000
_cell.angle_alpha   90.00
_cell.angle_beta   90.00
_cell.angle_gamma   90.00
#
_symmetry.space_group_name_H-M   'P 1'
#
loop_
_entity.id
_entity.type
_entity.pdbx_description
1 polymer ?
#
loop_
_entity_poly.entity_id
_entity_poly.type
_entity_poly.pdbx_seq_one_letter_code
_entity_poly.pdbx_strand_id
1 'polypeptide(L)'
;TANARGQTADLLLVANEAQDIESDVWDAVFDPMAASTNAPTLFMGTVWSGSTLLARQMRHLRALESVDGIQRLWEVPWPVVARDVPAYGDRVRARMAQLGPTHPFIRTEYELKELDGDAGLFPDHRIARMQGDHARLVRAEPGRHYVMLIDVAGEEEAGSGPLAYGSARRRDSTALTVVEVDVASRKDGRAMYRVVDRAQWTGVPHSELHDTLVDLARRVWHARQIVIDATGIGAGLASFLTASLARRGSLPGIEVIPFVFTAPSKSQLGWDFLGLIDSGRFVEYRDDGNRDGDAAHVTRLYQAQLRATTFEVLPGPGNLLRWSVPERDGHDDLVISAALTAVLDRRDLRPRIASGSG
;
A
#
# COMPACT_ATOMS: atom_id res chain seq x y z
N THR A 1 -16.15 -22.39 -3.56
CA THR A 1 -17.48 -22.52 -4.20
C THR A 1 -18.43 -23.15 -3.19
N ALA A 2 -19.33 -22.37 -2.60
CA ALA A 2 -20.39 -22.88 -1.72
C ALA A 2 -21.58 -23.35 -2.58
N ASN A 3 -21.92 -24.64 -2.54
CA ASN A 3 -23.08 -25.21 -3.21
C ASN A 3 -24.23 -25.32 -2.20
N ALA A 4 -24.94 -24.22 -1.92
CA ALA A 4 -26.05 -24.20 -0.96
C ALA A 4 -27.43 -24.44 -1.60
N ARG A 5 -27.51 -24.67 -2.92
CA ARG A 5 -28.79 -24.86 -3.61
C ARG A 5 -29.55 -26.07 -3.05
N GLY A 6 -30.67 -25.81 -2.36
CA GLY A 6 -31.59 -26.82 -1.81
C GLY A 6 -31.58 -26.94 -0.28
N GLN A 7 -30.70 -26.22 0.43
CA GLN A 7 -30.75 -26.14 1.90
C GLN A 7 -31.73 -25.03 2.33
N THR A 8 -32.45 -25.22 3.43
CA THR A 8 -33.37 -24.22 4.01
C THR A 8 -32.90 -23.81 5.41
N ALA A 9 -33.20 -22.58 5.80
CA ALA A 9 -33.02 -22.11 7.17
C ALA A 9 -34.38 -22.08 7.86
N ASP A 10 -34.54 -22.82 8.97
CA ASP A 10 -35.82 -22.93 9.68
C ASP A 10 -35.95 -21.95 10.85
N LEU A 11 -34.83 -21.60 11.50
CA LEU A 11 -34.81 -20.79 12.72
C LEU A 11 -34.09 -19.46 12.57
N LEU A 12 -32.93 -19.46 11.89
CA LEU A 12 -32.09 -18.30 11.71
C LEU A 12 -31.17 -18.54 10.52
N LEU A 13 -31.06 -17.56 9.63
CA LEU A 13 -30.03 -17.53 8.60
C LEU A 13 -28.95 -16.53 9.01
N VAL A 14 -27.69 -16.97 9.11
CA VAL A 14 -26.57 -16.11 9.54
C VAL A 14 -25.63 -15.83 8.37
N ALA A 15 -25.52 -14.56 7.99
CA ALA A 15 -24.47 -14.07 7.11
C ALA A 15 -23.28 -13.62 7.97
N ASN A 16 -22.32 -14.52 8.19
CA ASN A 16 -21.09 -14.19 8.90
C ASN A 16 -20.05 -13.61 7.95
N GLU A 17 -19.29 -12.62 8.42
CA GLU A 17 -18.39 -11.79 7.59
C GLU A 17 -19.10 -11.25 6.35
N ALA A 18 -20.30 -10.69 6.56
CA ALA A 18 -21.19 -10.26 5.47
C ALA A 18 -20.55 -9.22 4.54
N GLN A 19 -19.49 -8.52 4.95
CA GLN A 19 -18.70 -7.63 4.09
C GLN A 19 -17.93 -8.37 2.97
N ASP A 20 -17.59 -9.64 3.19
CA ASP A 20 -16.83 -10.48 2.25
C ASP A 20 -17.76 -11.32 1.34
N ILE A 21 -19.08 -11.18 1.51
CA ILE A 21 -20.08 -11.86 0.68
C ILE A 21 -20.55 -10.93 -0.43
N GLU A 22 -20.38 -11.36 -1.68
CA GLU A 22 -20.91 -10.66 -2.84
C GLU A 22 -22.44 -10.55 -2.77
N SER A 23 -22.97 -9.35 -2.96
CA SER A 23 -24.41 -9.06 -2.85
C SER A 23 -25.25 -9.93 -3.79
N ASP A 24 -24.81 -10.06 -5.05
CA ASP A 24 -25.52 -10.86 -6.06
C ASP A 24 -25.50 -12.35 -5.72
N VAL A 25 -24.41 -12.84 -5.11
CA VAL A 25 -24.30 -14.23 -4.65
C VAL A 25 -25.22 -14.46 -3.46
N TRP A 26 -25.30 -13.50 -2.53
CA TRP A 26 -26.26 -13.54 -1.42
C TRP A 26 -27.69 -13.68 -1.93
N ASP A 27 -28.10 -12.75 -2.78
CA ASP A 27 -29.48 -12.66 -3.28
C ASP A 27 -29.87 -13.91 -4.09
N ALA A 28 -28.95 -14.46 -4.88
CA ALA A 28 -29.24 -15.60 -5.75
C ALA A 28 -29.13 -16.97 -5.06
N VAL A 29 -28.31 -17.11 -4.02
CA VAL A 29 -27.94 -18.41 -3.45
C VAL A 29 -28.39 -18.59 -2.01
N PHE A 30 -28.28 -17.55 -1.18
CA PHE A 30 -28.45 -17.66 0.27
C PHE A 30 -29.79 -17.10 0.76
N ASP A 31 -30.19 -15.93 0.27
CA ASP A 31 -31.46 -15.29 0.66
C ASP A 31 -32.69 -16.21 0.49
N PRO A 32 -32.83 -16.97 -0.62
CA PRO A 32 -33.97 -17.87 -0.80
C PRO A 32 -34.06 -19.00 0.24
N MET A 33 -32.97 -19.30 0.96
CA MET A 33 -32.95 -20.37 1.97
C MET A 33 -33.88 -20.05 3.15
N ALA A 34 -34.11 -18.78 3.47
CA ALA A 34 -34.99 -18.35 4.56
C ALA A 34 -36.48 -18.41 4.18
N ALA A 35 -36.81 -18.53 2.89
CA ALA A 35 -38.18 -18.36 2.40
C ALA A 35 -39.17 -19.41 2.91
N SER A 36 -38.72 -20.64 3.16
CA SER A 36 -39.61 -21.76 3.55
C SER A 36 -40.30 -21.56 4.90
N THR A 37 -39.67 -20.84 5.82
CA THR A 37 -40.15 -20.59 7.19
C THR A 37 -40.22 -19.10 7.53
N ASN A 38 -39.82 -18.24 6.59
CA ASN A 38 -39.56 -16.82 6.85
C ASN A 38 -38.59 -16.63 8.03
N ALA A 39 -37.52 -17.43 8.04
CA ALA A 39 -36.53 -17.37 9.10
C ALA A 39 -35.91 -15.97 9.20
N PRO A 40 -35.71 -15.42 10.41
CA PRO A 40 -34.97 -14.18 10.57
C PRO A 40 -33.55 -14.33 10.02
N THR A 41 -33.02 -13.24 9.49
CA THR A 41 -31.66 -13.19 8.94
C THR A 41 -30.80 -12.25 9.77
N LEU A 42 -29.65 -12.75 10.23
CA LEU A 42 -28.65 -11.99 10.99
C LEU A 42 -27.43 -11.75 10.11
N PHE A 43 -27.14 -10.48 9.84
CA PHE A 43 -25.90 -10.05 9.18
C PHE A 43 -24.89 -9.60 10.25
N MET A 44 -23.68 -10.14 10.19
CA MET A 44 -22.60 -9.77 11.11
C MET A 44 -21.25 -9.71 10.40
N GLY A 45 -20.39 -8.82 10.90
CA GLY A 45 -19.08 -8.56 10.33
C GLY A 45 -18.57 -7.16 10.71
N THR A 46 -17.48 -6.73 10.08
CA THR A 46 -16.94 -5.38 10.22
C THR A 46 -17.25 -4.55 8.98
N VAL A 47 -17.45 -3.23 9.17
CA VAL A 47 -17.77 -2.35 8.03
C VAL A 47 -16.51 -2.04 7.23
N TRP A 48 -16.64 -1.94 5.91
CA TRP A 48 -15.52 -1.63 5.02
C TRP A 48 -15.85 -0.48 4.07
N SER A 49 -16.63 -0.76 3.03
CA SER A 49 -17.12 0.25 2.09
C SER A 49 -18.63 0.25 2.02
N GLY A 50 -19.20 1.36 1.54
CA GLY A 50 -20.64 1.49 1.31
C GLY A 50 -21.20 0.53 0.26
N SER A 51 -20.36 -0.12 -0.55
CA SER A 51 -20.78 -1.07 -1.60
C SER A 51 -20.92 -2.52 -1.11
N THR A 52 -20.49 -2.83 0.12
CA THR A 52 -20.58 -4.20 0.68
C THR A 52 -22.03 -4.63 0.96
N LEU A 53 -22.27 -5.95 1.01
CA LEU A 53 -23.56 -6.50 1.43
C LEU A 53 -23.92 -6.04 2.85
N LEU A 54 -22.96 -6.06 3.79
CA LEU A 54 -23.19 -5.57 5.15
C LEU A 54 -23.66 -4.11 5.15
N ALA A 55 -22.98 -3.21 4.43
CA ALA A 55 -23.37 -1.79 4.36
C ALA A 55 -24.75 -1.60 3.70
N ARG A 56 -25.06 -2.38 2.65
CA ARG A 56 -26.39 -2.41 2.02
C ARG A 56 -27.48 -2.75 3.04
N GLN A 57 -27.26 -3.79 3.84
CA GLN A 57 -28.23 -4.23 4.85
C GLN A 57 -28.33 -3.25 6.02
N MET A 58 -27.22 -2.69 6.50
CA MET A 58 -27.23 -1.65 7.54
C MET A 58 -28.07 -0.45 7.13
N ARG A 59 -27.93 0.05 5.89
CA ARG A 59 -28.75 1.15 5.37
C ARG A 59 -30.23 0.80 5.32
N HIS A 60 -30.56 -0.41 4.83
CA HIS A 60 -31.94 -0.89 4.79
C HIS A 60 -32.56 -0.99 6.18
N LEU A 61 -31.85 -1.60 7.14
CA LEU A 61 -32.32 -1.75 8.50
C LEU A 61 -32.49 -0.40 9.20
N ARG A 62 -31.53 0.53 9.08
CA ARG A 62 -31.67 1.91 9.60
C ARG A 62 -32.90 2.62 9.05
N ALA A 63 -33.21 2.43 7.76
CA ALA A 63 -34.41 3.01 7.16
C ALA A 63 -35.69 2.44 7.80
N LEU A 64 -35.75 1.13 8.05
CA LEU A 64 -36.88 0.51 8.77
C LEU A 64 -36.97 0.98 10.23
N GLU A 65 -35.84 1.02 10.95
CA GLU A 65 -35.78 1.54 12.33
C GLU A 65 -36.31 2.98 12.40
N SER A 66 -36.00 3.82 11.42
CA SER A 66 -36.47 5.22 11.40
C SER A 66 -37.98 5.35 11.19
N VAL A 67 -38.62 4.33 10.61
CA VAL A 67 -40.07 4.31 10.35
C VAL A 67 -40.86 3.90 11.58
N ASP A 68 -40.40 2.89 12.32
CA ASP A 68 -41.18 2.29 13.43
C ASP A 68 -40.50 2.31 14.81
N GLY A 69 -39.25 2.76 14.90
CA GLY A 69 -38.48 2.87 16.14
C GLY A 69 -38.01 1.54 16.73
N ILE A 70 -38.22 0.41 16.05
CA ILE A 70 -37.77 -0.90 16.52
C ILE A 70 -36.29 -1.06 16.20
N GLN A 71 -35.44 -1.27 17.21
CA GLN A 71 -34.01 -1.50 17.01
C GLN A 71 -33.74 -2.80 16.24
N ARG A 72 -32.92 -2.69 15.19
CA ARG A 72 -32.48 -3.70 14.22
C ARG A 72 -30.98 -3.66 13.96
N LEU A 73 -30.29 -2.57 14.27
CA LEU A 73 -28.86 -2.41 14.10
C LEU A 73 -28.16 -2.29 15.46
N TRP A 74 -27.11 -3.09 15.63
CA TRP A 74 -26.23 -3.05 16.80
C TRP A 74 -24.80 -2.84 16.34
N GLU A 75 -24.20 -1.74 16.77
CA GLU A 75 -22.80 -1.41 16.50
C GLU A 75 -22.02 -1.46 17.82
N VAL A 76 -20.98 -2.28 17.87
CA VAL A 76 -20.16 -2.48 19.07
C VAL A 76 -18.70 -2.14 18.73
N PRO A 77 -18.33 -0.85 18.72
CA PRO A 77 -16.97 -0.45 18.39
C PRO A 77 -15.99 -0.85 19.49
N TRP A 78 -14.70 -0.90 19.16
CA TRP A 78 -13.65 -1.38 20.06
C TRP A 78 -13.61 -0.73 21.45
N PRO A 79 -13.94 0.58 21.65
CA PRO A 79 -13.92 1.16 22.99
C PRO A 79 -15.01 0.59 23.90
N VAL A 80 -16.12 0.10 23.33
CA VAL A 80 -17.17 -0.60 24.09
C VAL A 80 -16.63 -1.94 24.56
N VAL A 81 -16.09 -2.75 23.65
CA VAL A 81 -15.50 -4.06 23.98
C VAL A 81 -14.35 -3.92 25.00
N ALA A 82 -13.53 -2.89 24.86
CA ALA A 82 -12.38 -2.65 25.74
C ALA A 82 -12.75 -2.29 27.18
N ARG A 83 -14.00 -1.86 27.45
CA ARG A 83 -14.48 -1.61 28.82
C ARG A 83 -14.62 -2.92 29.59
N ASP A 84 -15.10 -3.96 28.92
CA ASP A 84 -15.35 -5.27 29.53
C ASP A 84 -14.17 -6.23 29.34
N VAL A 85 -13.39 -6.05 28.27
CA VAL A 85 -12.24 -6.90 27.93
C VAL A 85 -10.98 -6.04 27.77
N PRO A 86 -10.26 -5.69 28.86
CA PRO A 86 -9.08 -4.83 28.81
C PRO A 86 -7.98 -5.32 27.86
N ALA A 87 -7.76 -6.64 27.81
CA ALA A 87 -6.78 -7.25 26.92
C ALA A 87 -7.08 -7.01 25.43
N TYR A 88 -8.36 -6.94 25.05
CA TYR A 88 -8.77 -6.55 23.70
C TYR A 88 -8.41 -5.08 23.44
N GLY A 89 -8.65 -4.19 24.40
CA GLY A 89 -8.22 -2.79 24.32
C GLY A 89 -6.71 -2.62 24.13
N ASP A 90 -5.90 -3.41 24.85
CA ASP A 90 -4.43 -3.39 24.71
C ASP A 90 -3.97 -3.85 23.32
N ARG A 91 -4.63 -4.89 22.78
CA ARG A 91 -4.40 -5.37 21.41
C ARG A 91 -4.66 -4.27 20.38
N VAL A 92 -5.80 -3.57 20.48
CA VAL A 92 -6.15 -2.49 19.55
C VAL A 92 -5.17 -1.32 19.66
N ARG A 93 -4.82 -0.90 20.89
CA ARG A 93 -3.81 0.15 21.11
C ARG A 93 -2.45 -0.21 20.52
N ALA A 94 -2.02 -1.46 20.67
CA ALA A 94 -0.78 -1.94 20.05
C ALA A 94 -0.84 -1.91 18.52
N ARG A 95 -1.99 -2.22 17.91
CA ARG A 95 -2.19 -2.10 16.45
C ARG A 95 -2.23 -0.65 16.00
N MET A 96 -2.86 0.25 16.74
CA MET A 96 -2.82 1.70 16.45
C MET A 96 -1.39 2.26 16.54
N ALA A 97 -0.58 1.80 17.51
CA ALA A 97 0.82 2.17 17.59
C ALA A 97 1.65 1.62 16.41
N GLN A 98 1.21 0.53 15.79
CA GLN A 98 1.88 -0.08 14.64
C GLN A 98 1.50 0.51 13.30
N LEU A 99 0.21 0.69 13.08
CA LEU A 99 -0.35 1.09 11.80
C LEU A 99 -0.68 2.58 11.75
N GLY A 100 -0.76 3.24 12.91
CA GLY A 100 -1.35 4.58 13.05
C GLY A 100 -2.86 4.51 13.34
N PRO A 101 -3.40 5.49 14.11
CA PRO A 101 -4.80 5.49 14.53
C PRO A 101 -5.77 5.78 13.37
N THR A 102 -5.31 6.46 12.32
CA THR A 102 -6.12 6.80 11.12
C THR A 102 -6.06 5.73 10.04
N HIS A 103 -5.32 4.65 10.28
CA HIS A 103 -5.14 3.60 9.29
C HIS A 103 -6.49 2.97 8.93
N PRO A 104 -6.78 2.73 7.65
CA PRO A 104 -8.09 2.21 7.22
C PRO A 104 -8.51 0.91 7.94
N PHE A 105 -7.61 -0.07 8.08
CA PHE A 105 -7.84 -1.27 8.91
C PHE A 105 -8.30 -0.95 10.35
N ILE A 106 -7.76 0.09 10.99
CA ILE A 106 -8.20 0.47 12.33
C ILE A 106 -9.63 1.04 12.28
N ARG A 107 -9.90 1.90 11.30
CA ARG A 107 -11.21 2.52 11.11
C ARG A 107 -12.31 1.50 10.82
N THR A 108 -12.03 0.52 9.96
CA THR A 108 -12.98 -0.52 9.55
C THR A 108 -13.15 -1.57 10.65
N GLU A 109 -12.08 -2.26 11.03
CA GLU A 109 -12.14 -3.43 11.92
C GLU A 109 -12.44 -3.09 13.38
N TYR A 110 -11.98 -1.92 13.85
CA TYR A 110 -12.09 -1.56 15.27
C TYR A 110 -13.06 -0.40 15.52
N GLU A 111 -13.02 0.67 14.71
CA GLU A 111 -13.90 1.82 14.92
C GLU A 111 -15.28 1.68 14.28
N LEU A 112 -15.48 0.66 13.44
CA LEU A 112 -16.69 0.44 12.65
C LEU A 112 -17.10 1.66 11.81
N LYS A 113 -16.12 2.25 11.11
CA LYS A 113 -16.34 3.38 10.19
C LYS A 113 -16.07 2.95 8.75
N GLU A 114 -17.05 3.17 7.88
CA GLU A 114 -16.88 2.99 6.44
C GLU A 114 -15.75 3.88 5.91
N LEU A 115 -15.08 3.38 4.88
CA LEU A 115 -14.09 4.10 4.10
C LEU A 115 -14.80 4.77 2.93
N ASP A 116 -14.99 6.08 3.03
CA ASP A 116 -15.46 6.89 1.90
C ASP A 116 -14.33 6.99 0.88
N GLY A 117 -14.49 6.34 -0.28
CA GLY A 117 -13.55 6.41 -1.41
C GLY A 117 -13.50 7.79 -2.10
N ASP A 118 -14.35 8.73 -1.67
CA ASP A 118 -14.40 10.10 -2.19
C ASP A 118 -13.19 10.95 -1.78
N ALA A 119 -12.53 10.59 -0.67
CA ALA A 119 -11.23 11.14 -0.34
C ALA A 119 -10.14 10.31 -1.04
N GLY A 120 -9.22 10.95 -1.77
CA GLY A 120 -8.05 10.25 -2.36
C GLY A 120 -7.27 9.43 -1.32
N LEU A 121 -6.44 8.48 -1.78
CA LEU A 121 -5.68 7.60 -0.89
C LEU A 121 -4.72 8.37 0.01
N PHE A 122 -4.23 9.54 -0.43
CA PHE A 122 -3.38 10.43 0.35
C PHE A 122 -4.07 11.79 0.53
N PRO A 123 -5.01 11.91 1.48
CA PRO A 123 -5.63 13.21 1.78
C PRO A 123 -4.59 14.19 2.35
N ASP A 124 -4.87 15.50 2.31
CA ASP A 124 -3.91 16.55 2.69
C ASP A 124 -3.30 16.36 4.09
N HIS A 125 -4.09 15.88 5.05
CA HIS A 125 -3.58 15.61 6.40
C HIS A 125 -2.55 14.47 6.43
N ARG A 126 -2.67 13.47 5.56
CA ARG A 126 -1.69 12.37 5.43
C ARG A 126 -0.43 12.87 4.75
N ILE A 127 -0.57 13.65 3.67
CA ILE A 127 0.56 14.29 2.99
C ILE A 127 1.34 15.17 3.97
N ALA A 128 0.65 16.00 4.76
CA ALA A 128 1.28 16.88 5.75
C ALA A 128 2.08 16.10 6.82
N ARG A 129 1.65 14.89 7.19
CA ARG A 129 2.36 14.03 8.16
C ARG A 129 3.64 13.42 7.62
N MET A 130 3.75 13.30 6.30
CA MET A 130 4.98 12.83 5.65
C MET A 130 6.05 13.91 5.63
N GLN A 131 5.67 15.19 5.74
CA GLN A 131 6.61 16.29 5.58
C GLN A 131 7.65 16.34 6.72
N GLY A 132 8.92 16.19 6.36
CA GLY A 132 10.05 16.39 7.27
C GLY A 132 10.74 17.74 7.07
N ASP A 133 11.72 18.00 7.95
CA ASP A 133 12.51 19.24 7.96
C ASP A 133 13.92 19.08 7.38
N HIS A 134 14.37 17.85 7.11
CA HIS A 134 15.71 17.58 6.59
C HIS A 134 15.85 18.00 5.12
N ALA A 135 17.04 18.41 4.71
CA ALA A 135 17.28 18.77 3.31
C ALA A 135 17.39 17.51 2.44
N ARG A 136 17.00 17.63 1.16
CA ARG A 136 17.40 16.66 0.14
C ARG A 136 18.93 16.53 0.11
N LEU A 137 19.41 15.30 0.00
CA LEU A 137 20.82 15.00 -0.17
C LEU A 137 21.12 14.74 -1.65
N VAL A 138 22.37 14.95 -2.04
CA VAL A 138 22.87 14.63 -3.39
C VAL A 138 23.80 13.41 -3.40
N ARG A 139 24.17 12.93 -2.21
CA ARG A 139 25.00 11.74 -2.00
C ARG A 139 24.87 11.23 -0.56
N ALA A 140 25.30 10.00 -0.33
CA ALA A 140 25.32 9.40 0.98
C ALA A 140 26.27 10.12 1.96
N GLU A 141 25.82 10.22 3.20
CA GLU A 141 26.66 10.57 4.34
C GLU A 141 27.35 9.32 4.91
N PRO A 142 28.61 9.43 5.39
CA PRO A 142 29.32 8.30 5.99
C PRO A 142 28.58 7.70 7.20
N GLY A 143 28.60 6.36 7.29
CA GLY A 143 28.06 5.63 8.44
C GLY A 143 26.53 5.46 8.45
N ARG A 144 25.81 6.06 7.52
CA ARG A 144 24.35 5.91 7.37
C ARG A 144 23.98 4.66 6.56
N HIS A 145 22.71 4.27 6.62
CA HIS A 145 22.16 3.13 5.90
C HIS A 145 21.20 3.63 4.82
N TYR A 146 21.58 3.50 3.55
CA TYR A 146 20.75 3.88 2.42
C TYR A 146 20.19 2.68 1.65
N VAL A 147 18.96 2.82 1.18
CA VAL A 147 18.27 1.85 0.32
C VAL A 147 17.68 2.59 -0.89
N MET A 148 17.79 1.96 -2.06
CA MET A 148 17.15 2.43 -3.30
C MET A 148 15.87 1.64 -3.55
N LEU A 149 14.80 2.35 -3.94
CA LEU A 149 13.48 1.78 -4.19
C LEU A 149 13.09 2.13 -5.61
N ILE A 150 12.96 1.11 -6.46
CA ILE A 150 12.89 1.29 -7.91
C ILE A 150 11.59 0.71 -8.42
N ASP A 151 10.75 1.57 -9.00
CA ASP A 151 9.60 1.14 -9.78
C ASP A 151 9.96 1.20 -11.25
N VAL A 152 9.83 0.07 -11.95
CA VAL A 152 10.28 -0.09 -13.34
C VAL A 152 9.05 -0.10 -14.22
N ALA A 153 8.90 0.93 -15.05
CA ALA A 153 7.83 0.92 -16.03
C ALA A 153 8.14 -0.08 -17.16
N GLY A 154 7.11 -0.75 -17.69
CA GLY A 154 7.28 -1.69 -18.80
C GLY A 154 7.76 -1.00 -20.07
N GLU A 155 8.54 -1.67 -20.92
CA GLU A 155 8.69 -1.25 -22.32
C GLU A 155 7.47 -1.77 -23.12
N GLU A 156 6.76 -0.92 -23.86
CA GLU A 156 5.97 -1.43 -24.99
C GLU A 156 6.92 -2.07 -26.00
N GLU A 157 6.69 -3.35 -26.33
CA GLU A 157 7.22 -3.92 -27.57
C GLU A 157 6.80 -2.99 -28.71
N ALA A 158 7.76 -2.52 -29.49
CA ALA A 158 7.52 -1.80 -30.73
C ALA A 158 6.74 -2.70 -31.71
N GLY A 159 5.42 -2.76 -31.53
CA GLY A 159 4.51 -3.42 -32.45
C GLY A 159 4.46 -2.61 -33.74
N SER A 160 5.08 -3.13 -34.80
CA SER A 160 4.96 -2.59 -36.15
C SER A 160 3.55 -2.83 -36.69
N GLY A 161 2.58 -2.05 -36.22
CA GLY A 161 1.17 -2.13 -36.60
C GLY A 161 0.59 -0.75 -36.96
N PRO A 162 -0.20 -0.61 -38.04
CA PRO A 162 -0.78 0.67 -38.47
C PRO A 162 -1.75 1.33 -37.46
N LEU A 163 -2.06 0.66 -36.35
CA LEU A 163 -2.91 1.17 -35.25
C LEU A 163 -2.13 1.94 -34.18
N ALA A 164 -0.80 2.03 -34.27
CA ALA A 164 0.06 2.74 -33.33
C ALA A 164 -0.02 4.29 -33.41
N TYR A 165 -0.83 4.86 -34.31
CA TYR A 165 -0.93 6.30 -34.50
C TYR A 165 -1.77 7.05 -33.44
N GLY A 166 -2.13 6.38 -32.33
CA GLY A 166 -2.76 6.98 -31.15
C GLY A 166 -1.94 6.96 -29.86
N SER A 167 -0.84 6.18 -29.76
CA SER A 167 -0.11 5.98 -28.49
C SER A 167 1.08 6.92 -28.27
N ALA A 168 1.21 7.99 -29.05
CA ALA A 168 2.33 8.94 -28.97
C ALA A 168 2.40 9.79 -27.67
N ARG A 169 1.81 9.39 -26.54
CA ARG A 169 1.68 10.27 -25.36
C ARG A 169 1.82 9.69 -23.95
N ARG A 170 2.25 8.45 -23.74
CA ARG A 170 2.73 7.99 -22.43
C ARG A 170 4.05 7.26 -22.61
N ARG A 171 5.15 7.97 -22.37
CA ARG A 171 6.44 7.29 -22.22
C ARG A 171 6.50 6.75 -20.80
N ASP A 172 6.62 5.45 -20.70
CA ASP A 172 6.83 4.72 -19.46
C ASP A 172 8.08 5.25 -18.73
N SER A 173 7.93 5.44 -17.41
CA SER A 173 8.93 6.14 -16.58
C SER A 173 9.39 5.27 -15.42
N THR A 174 10.70 4.99 -15.34
CA THR A 174 11.29 4.36 -14.15
C THR A 174 11.44 5.40 -13.06
N ALA A 175 10.97 5.10 -11.85
CA ALA A 175 11.06 5.96 -10.68
C ALA A 175 12.01 5.39 -9.62
N LEU A 176 12.85 6.26 -9.06
CA LEU A 176 13.73 5.96 -7.93
C LEU A 176 13.37 6.82 -6.72
N THR A 177 13.22 6.18 -5.57
CA THR A 177 13.19 6.80 -4.25
C THR A 177 14.39 6.29 -3.46
N VAL A 178 15.16 7.20 -2.86
CA VAL A 178 16.27 6.84 -1.96
C VAL A 178 15.87 7.15 -0.53
N VAL A 179 16.00 6.17 0.36
CA VAL A 179 15.69 6.32 1.79
C VAL A 179 16.92 6.06 2.66
N GLU A 180 17.11 6.90 3.68
CA GLU A 180 17.92 6.58 4.86
C GLU A 180 17.07 5.75 5.83
N VAL A 181 17.59 4.61 6.26
CA VAL A 181 16.96 3.71 7.24
C VAL A 181 17.61 3.93 8.62
N ASP A 182 16.83 4.46 9.55
CA ASP A 182 17.25 4.75 10.92
C ASP A 182 16.50 3.86 11.92
N VAL A 183 17.20 2.84 12.42
CA VAL A 183 16.68 1.91 13.44
C VAL A 183 16.93 2.36 14.87
N ALA A 184 17.76 3.39 15.08
CA ALA A 184 18.23 3.78 16.41
C ALA A 184 17.37 4.87 17.05
N SER A 185 16.70 5.70 16.25
CA SER A 185 15.97 6.86 16.77
C SER A 185 14.67 6.54 17.50
N ARG A 186 14.06 5.36 17.33
CA ARG A 186 12.80 5.02 17.98
C ARG A 186 12.96 4.08 19.18
N LYS A 187 12.29 4.45 20.27
CA LYS A 187 12.22 3.68 21.52
C LYS A 187 11.53 2.32 21.36
N ASP A 188 10.66 2.17 20.35
CA ASP A 188 9.96 0.92 20.04
C ASP A 188 10.79 -0.04 19.15
N GLY A 189 12.02 0.34 18.79
CA GLY A 189 12.94 -0.46 17.97
C GLY A 189 12.56 -0.55 16.49
N ARG A 190 11.55 0.20 16.04
CA ARG A 190 11.13 0.21 14.63
C ARG A 190 11.93 1.21 13.81
N ALA A 191 12.21 0.85 12.57
CA ALA A 191 12.91 1.72 11.64
C ALA A 191 12.07 2.95 11.28
N MET A 192 12.75 4.09 11.16
CA MET A 192 12.29 5.26 10.42
C MET A 192 12.94 5.27 9.03
N TYR A 193 12.17 5.70 8.04
CA TYR A 193 12.56 5.82 6.65
C TYR A 193 12.49 7.29 6.25
N ARG A 194 13.66 7.92 6.07
CA ARG A 194 13.74 9.31 5.62
C ARG A 194 14.08 9.32 4.15
N VAL A 195 13.18 9.83 3.30
CA VAL A 195 13.48 10.03 1.89
C VAL A 195 14.55 11.11 1.78
N VAL A 196 15.64 10.81 1.09
CA VAL A 196 16.77 11.73 0.94
C VAL A 196 16.91 12.25 -0.49
N ASP A 197 16.40 11.51 -1.48
CA ASP A 197 16.38 11.95 -2.88
C ASP A 197 15.36 11.16 -3.72
N ARG A 198 14.99 11.71 -4.88
CA ARG A 198 14.11 11.11 -5.89
C ARG A 198 14.59 11.42 -7.30
N ALA A 199 14.48 10.45 -8.19
CA ALA A 199 14.76 10.61 -9.62
C ALA A 199 13.71 9.87 -10.47
N GLN A 200 13.55 10.31 -11.71
CA GLN A 200 12.68 9.67 -12.69
C GLN A 200 13.34 9.70 -14.08
N TRP A 201 13.26 8.60 -14.81
CA TRP A 201 13.77 8.47 -16.17
C TRP A 201 12.67 8.01 -17.10
N THR A 202 12.47 8.75 -18.19
CA THR A 202 11.37 8.52 -19.13
C THR A 202 11.94 8.15 -20.50
N GLY A 203 11.62 6.95 -21.00
CA GLY A 203 12.09 6.47 -22.30
C GLY A 203 13.61 6.26 -22.41
N VAL A 204 14.28 5.97 -21.28
CA VAL A 204 15.72 5.63 -21.25
C VAL A 204 15.89 4.12 -21.48
N PRO A 205 16.80 3.67 -22.37
CA PRO A 205 17.04 2.25 -22.61
C PRO A 205 17.47 1.50 -21.34
N HIS A 206 17.00 0.26 -21.15
CA HIS A 206 17.31 -0.55 -19.96
C HIS A 206 18.81 -0.75 -19.69
N SER A 207 19.65 -0.81 -20.72
CA SER A 207 21.11 -0.94 -20.56
C SER A 207 21.73 0.32 -19.93
N GLU A 208 21.35 1.50 -20.38
CA GLU A 208 21.83 2.77 -19.85
C GLU A 208 21.28 3.03 -18.44
N LEU A 209 20.02 2.68 -18.22
CA LEU A 209 19.39 2.73 -16.91
C LEU A 209 20.07 1.79 -15.91
N HIS A 210 20.41 0.56 -16.32
CA HIS A 210 21.17 -0.38 -15.50
C HIS A 210 22.49 0.24 -15.02
N ASP A 211 23.30 0.78 -15.93
CA ASP A 211 24.61 1.33 -15.59
C ASP A 211 24.49 2.54 -14.66
N THR A 212 23.49 3.39 -14.91
CA THR A 212 23.14 4.52 -14.04
C THR A 212 22.78 4.06 -12.63
N LEU A 213 21.90 3.06 -12.50
CA LEU A 213 21.47 2.53 -11.20
C LEU A 213 22.63 1.86 -10.44
N VAL A 214 23.53 1.16 -11.15
CA VAL A 214 24.73 0.57 -10.54
C VAL A 214 25.68 1.64 -10.02
N ASP A 215 25.88 2.74 -10.74
CA ASP A 215 26.71 3.86 -10.29
C ASP A 215 26.12 4.56 -9.06
N LEU A 216 24.81 4.85 -9.11
CA LEU A 216 24.06 5.42 -7.99
C LEU A 216 24.18 4.54 -6.74
N ALA A 217 23.96 3.23 -6.88
CA ALA A 217 24.05 2.29 -5.76
C ALA A 217 25.46 2.20 -5.17
N ARG A 218 26.49 2.14 -6.02
CA ARG A 218 27.87 1.87 -5.56
C ARG A 218 28.62 3.11 -5.10
N ARG A 219 28.50 4.23 -5.84
CA ARG A 219 29.37 5.40 -5.70
C ARG A 219 28.68 6.59 -5.05
N VAL A 220 27.40 6.80 -5.33
CA VAL A 220 26.67 7.96 -4.83
C VAL A 220 26.05 7.68 -3.48
N TRP A 221 25.25 6.60 -3.38
CA TRP A 221 24.47 6.29 -2.19
C TRP A 221 25.09 5.22 -1.29
N HIS A 222 26.09 4.49 -1.80
CA HIS A 222 26.66 3.33 -1.09
C HIS A 222 25.55 2.43 -0.52
N ALA A 223 24.52 2.18 -1.33
CA ALA A 223 23.30 1.50 -0.92
C ALA A 223 23.65 0.13 -0.34
N ARG A 224 22.93 -0.29 0.70
CA ARG A 224 23.08 -1.66 1.24
C ARG A 224 22.09 -2.61 0.59
N GLN A 225 20.93 -2.08 0.22
CA GLN A 225 19.84 -2.83 -0.38
C GLN A 225 19.21 -2.03 -1.52
N ILE A 226 18.60 -2.76 -2.44
CA ILE A 226 17.73 -2.23 -3.49
C ILE A 226 16.44 -3.02 -3.46
N VAL A 227 15.29 -2.36 -3.37
CA VAL A 227 13.99 -2.98 -3.67
C VAL A 227 13.61 -2.56 -5.07
N ILE A 228 13.26 -3.51 -5.94
CA ILE A 228 12.97 -3.24 -7.34
C ILE A 228 11.73 -3.98 -7.80
N ASP A 229 10.89 -3.29 -8.58
CA ASP A 229 9.84 -3.94 -9.35
C ASP A 229 10.43 -4.97 -10.33
N ALA A 230 10.07 -6.22 -10.11
CA ALA A 230 10.46 -7.37 -10.93
C ALA A 230 9.27 -7.93 -11.72
N THR A 231 8.25 -7.10 -11.99
CA THR A 231 7.07 -7.46 -12.77
C THR A 231 7.36 -7.33 -14.26
N GLY A 232 6.94 -8.33 -15.05
CA GLY A 232 7.10 -8.31 -16.50
C GLY A 232 8.55 -8.03 -16.91
N ILE A 233 8.77 -6.89 -17.56
CA ILE A 233 10.07 -6.48 -18.11
C ILE A 233 11.05 -6.05 -17.01
N GLY A 234 10.57 -5.59 -15.86
CA GLY A 234 11.39 -5.28 -14.68
C GLY A 234 12.18 -6.49 -14.16
N ALA A 235 11.71 -7.72 -14.43
CA ALA A 235 12.41 -8.94 -14.04
C ALA A 235 13.82 -9.03 -14.65
N GLY A 236 14.00 -8.58 -15.89
CA GLY A 236 15.30 -8.56 -16.57
C GLY A 236 16.27 -7.60 -15.88
N LEU A 237 15.83 -6.35 -15.67
CA LEU A 237 16.63 -5.33 -14.99
C LEU A 237 17.00 -5.75 -13.56
N ALA A 238 16.05 -6.30 -12.80
CA ALA A 238 16.29 -6.83 -11.45
C ALA A 238 17.36 -7.95 -11.43
N SER A 239 17.30 -8.87 -12.40
CA SER A 239 18.29 -9.95 -12.55
C SER A 239 19.68 -9.40 -12.87
N PHE A 240 19.79 -8.46 -13.81
CA PHE A 240 21.07 -7.83 -14.16
C PHE A 240 21.67 -7.04 -12.99
N LEU A 241 20.85 -6.24 -12.29
CA LEU A 241 21.30 -5.53 -11.09
C LEU A 241 21.80 -6.50 -10.02
N THR A 242 21.10 -7.62 -9.79
CA THR A 242 21.54 -8.66 -8.84
C THR A 242 22.93 -9.17 -9.19
N ALA A 243 23.16 -9.54 -10.45
CA ALA A 243 24.45 -10.05 -10.91
C ALA A 243 25.58 -9.01 -10.80
N SER A 244 25.28 -7.76 -11.18
CA SER A 244 26.23 -6.64 -11.11
C SER A 244 26.57 -6.27 -9.67
N LEU A 245 25.60 -6.30 -8.75
CA LEU A 245 25.76 -5.77 -7.40
C LEU A 245 26.21 -6.81 -6.36
N ALA A 246 26.07 -8.11 -6.67
CA ALA A 246 26.52 -9.19 -5.80
C ALA A 246 28.05 -9.23 -5.59
N ARG A 247 28.85 -8.82 -6.59
CA ARG A 247 30.31 -8.90 -6.55
C ARG A 247 30.94 -7.54 -6.28
N ARG A 248 31.47 -7.34 -5.07
CA ARG A 248 32.18 -6.11 -4.66
C ARG A 248 33.57 -6.35 -4.06
N GLY A 249 34.32 -7.32 -4.60
CA GLY A 249 35.68 -7.60 -4.15
C GLY A 249 35.72 -7.91 -2.65
N SER A 250 36.40 -7.07 -1.86
CA SER A 250 36.47 -7.17 -0.39
C SER A 250 35.29 -6.53 0.35
N LEU A 251 34.42 -5.78 -0.34
CA LEU A 251 33.24 -5.17 0.25
C LEU A 251 32.03 -6.10 0.17
N PRO A 252 31.10 -6.03 1.14
CA PRO A 252 29.83 -6.74 1.05
C PRO A 252 29.07 -6.36 -0.24
N GLY A 253 28.45 -7.36 -0.86
CA GLY A 253 27.53 -7.15 -1.98
C GLY A 253 26.33 -6.29 -1.57
N ILE A 254 25.70 -5.64 -2.54
CA ILE A 254 24.46 -4.89 -2.32
C ILE A 254 23.30 -5.85 -2.62
N GLU A 255 22.42 -6.05 -1.64
CA GLU A 255 21.29 -6.98 -1.77
C GLU A 255 20.23 -6.39 -2.69
N VAL A 256 19.81 -7.15 -3.71
CA VAL A 256 18.68 -6.77 -4.57
C VAL A 256 17.47 -7.62 -4.19
N ILE A 257 16.37 -6.95 -3.87
CA ILE A 257 15.12 -7.53 -3.38
C ILE A 257 14.07 -7.33 -4.47
N PRO A 258 13.81 -8.35 -5.31
CA PRO A 258 12.76 -8.26 -6.30
C PRO A 258 11.38 -8.25 -5.63
N PHE A 259 10.51 -7.37 -6.08
CA PHE A 259 9.11 -7.30 -5.70
C PHE A 259 8.24 -7.53 -6.93
N VAL A 260 7.34 -8.52 -6.88
CA VAL A 260 6.44 -8.83 -8.00
C VAL A 260 5.05 -8.29 -7.68
N PHE A 261 4.56 -7.38 -8.52
CA PHE A 261 3.21 -6.85 -8.42
C PHE A 261 2.18 -7.86 -8.93
N THR A 262 1.24 -8.14 -8.04
CA THR A 262 -0.02 -8.85 -8.26
C THR A 262 -1.09 -8.03 -7.55
N ALA A 263 -2.38 -8.26 -7.84
CA ALA A 263 -3.44 -7.54 -7.11
C ALA A 263 -3.32 -7.71 -5.57
N PRO A 264 -3.06 -8.92 -5.02
CA PRO A 264 -2.81 -9.08 -3.59
C PRO A 264 -1.55 -8.38 -3.08
N SER A 265 -0.42 -8.48 -3.79
CA SER A 265 0.83 -7.85 -3.32
C SER A 265 0.79 -6.32 -3.41
N LYS A 266 0.15 -5.74 -4.45
CA LYS A 266 -0.07 -4.28 -4.55
C LYS A 266 -1.01 -3.78 -3.46
N SER A 267 -2.09 -4.49 -3.19
CA SER A 267 -3.01 -4.18 -2.08
C SER A 267 -2.28 -4.15 -0.75
N GLN A 268 -1.55 -5.23 -0.44
CA GLN A 268 -0.79 -5.34 0.80
C GLN A 268 0.29 -4.26 0.93
N LEU A 269 0.99 -3.94 -0.16
CA LEU A 269 1.98 -2.87 -0.20
C LEU A 269 1.34 -1.52 0.15
N GLY A 270 0.17 -1.22 -0.42
CA GLY A 270 -0.58 0.00 -0.13
C GLY A 270 -0.96 0.09 1.35
N TRP A 271 -1.51 -0.98 1.92
CA TRP A 271 -1.81 -1.02 3.35
C TRP A 271 -0.59 -0.81 4.23
N ASP A 272 0.51 -1.54 3.97
CA ASP A 272 1.72 -1.40 4.77
C ASP A 272 2.32 0.01 4.66
N PHE A 273 2.28 0.61 3.47
CA PHE A 273 2.78 1.96 3.24
C PHE A 273 1.96 3.01 3.98
N LEU A 274 0.62 2.92 3.95
CA LEU A 274 -0.24 3.74 4.81
C LEU A 274 0.12 3.55 6.28
N GLY A 275 0.42 2.31 6.69
CA GLY A 275 0.92 1.99 8.02
C GLY A 275 2.20 2.74 8.40
N LEU A 276 3.17 2.83 7.48
CA LEU A 276 4.41 3.59 7.69
C LEU A 276 4.13 5.10 7.85
N ILE A 277 3.25 5.66 7.03
CA ILE A 277 2.92 7.09 7.06
C ILE A 277 2.13 7.44 8.33
N ASP A 278 1.05 6.71 8.60
CA ASP A 278 0.12 7.00 9.69
C ASP A 278 0.75 6.68 11.07
N SER A 279 1.86 5.94 11.12
CA SER A 279 2.70 5.76 12.33
C SER A 279 3.88 6.75 12.44
N GLY A 280 4.03 7.66 11.46
CA GLY A 280 5.10 8.67 11.42
C GLY A 280 6.49 8.09 11.17
N ARG A 281 6.57 6.97 10.46
CA ARG A 281 7.83 6.26 10.15
C ARG A 281 8.33 6.51 8.74
N PHE A 282 7.50 7.03 7.84
CA PHE A 282 7.92 7.47 6.52
C PHE A 282 7.94 9.01 6.47
N VAL A 283 9.09 9.60 6.17
CA VAL A 283 9.32 11.05 6.25
C VAL A 283 10.01 11.56 4.97
N GLU A 284 9.36 12.47 4.26
CA GLU A 284 9.89 13.21 3.11
C GLU A 284 10.90 14.27 3.53
N TYR A 285 11.81 14.63 2.63
CA TYR A 285 12.65 15.82 2.81
C TYR A 285 11.79 17.10 2.75
N ARG A 286 12.34 18.18 3.31
CA ARG A 286 11.74 19.53 3.25
C ARG A 286 11.40 19.89 1.81
N ASP A 287 10.15 20.29 1.60
CA ASP A 287 9.65 20.65 0.27
C ASP A 287 10.59 21.62 -0.45
N ASP A 288 11.09 21.17 -1.58
CA ASP A 288 11.93 21.92 -2.51
C ASP A 288 11.28 22.06 -3.89
N GLY A 289 10.01 21.69 -4.01
CA GLY A 289 9.23 21.77 -5.25
C GLY A 289 9.00 23.20 -5.72
N ASN A 290 9.26 24.21 -4.90
CA ASN A 290 9.25 25.63 -5.31
C ASN A 290 10.56 26.10 -5.96
N ARG A 291 11.59 25.26 -6.01
CA ARG A 291 12.87 25.58 -6.63
C ARG A 291 12.86 25.26 -8.13
N ASP A 292 13.85 25.80 -8.82
CA ASP A 292 14.12 25.48 -10.22
C ASP A 292 14.98 24.22 -10.35
N GLY A 293 14.85 23.54 -11.49
CA GLY A 293 15.63 22.35 -11.86
C GLY A 293 14.86 21.04 -11.80
N ASP A 294 15.47 20.00 -12.38
CA ASP A 294 14.85 18.69 -12.59
C ASP A 294 14.49 18.00 -11.27
N ALA A 295 15.35 18.14 -10.25
CA ALA A 295 15.11 17.62 -8.91
C ALA A 295 13.80 18.15 -8.30
N ALA A 296 13.59 19.47 -8.36
CA ALA A 296 12.36 20.10 -7.86
C ALA A 296 11.15 19.74 -8.73
N HIS A 297 11.34 19.51 -10.03
CA HIS A 297 10.28 19.01 -10.90
C HIS A 297 9.79 17.62 -10.48
N VAL A 298 10.70 16.69 -10.17
CA VAL A 298 10.36 15.36 -9.66
C VAL A 298 9.59 15.45 -8.33
N THR A 299 9.93 16.39 -7.44
CA THR A 299 9.15 16.64 -6.20
C THR A 299 7.73 17.08 -6.50
N ARG A 300 7.55 18.02 -7.44
CA ARG A 300 6.21 18.48 -7.85
C ARG A 300 5.40 17.35 -8.46
N LEU A 301 6.01 16.51 -9.30
CA LEU A 301 5.37 15.32 -9.87
C LEU A 301 4.93 14.36 -8.76
N TYR A 302 5.81 14.02 -7.82
CA TYR A 302 5.47 13.15 -6.70
C TYR A 302 4.28 13.69 -5.87
N GLN A 303 4.29 14.97 -5.52
CA GLN A 303 3.19 15.61 -4.80
C GLN A 303 1.87 15.57 -5.60
N ALA A 304 1.93 15.79 -6.91
CA ALA A 304 0.77 15.69 -7.79
C ALA A 304 0.23 14.26 -7.84
N GLN A 305 1.10 13.25 -7.95
CA GLN A 305 0.71 11.84 -7.94
C GLN A 305 0.06 11.45 -6.60
N LEU A 306 0.60 11.89 -5.45
CA LEU A 306 -0.03 11.64 -4.14
C LEU A 306 -1.47 12.18 -4.10
N ARG A 307 -1.69 13.44 -4.53
CA ARG A 307 -3.02 14.06 -4.54
C ARG A 307 -3.98 13.42 -5.53
N ALA A 308 -3.46 12.91 -6.65
CA ALA A 308 -4.25 12.26 -7.69
C ALA A 308 -4.51 10.76 -7.41
N THR A 309 -3.79 10.15 -6.45
CA THR A 309 -3.98 8.72 -6.16
C THR A 309 -5.34 8.50 -5.54
N THR A 310 -6.16 7.69 -6.21
CA THR A 310 -7.45 7.23 -5.69
C THR A 310 -7.33 5.80 -5.19
N PHE A 311 -8.34 5.36 -4.46
CA PHE A 311 -8.44 3.97 -4.07
C PHE A 311 -9.88 3.48 -4.09
N GLU A 312 -10.00 2.17 -4.17
CA GLU A 312 -11.24 1.44 -3.99
C GLU A 312 -10.91 0.19 -3.19
N VAL A 313 -11.78 -0.14 -2.23
CA VAL A 313 -11.74 -1.42 -1.55
C VAL A 313 -12.69 -2.34 -2.27
N LEU A 314 -12.15 -3.38 -2.90
CA LEU A 314 -12.93 -4.37 -3.63
C LEU A 314 -13.66 -5.30 -2.64
N PRO A 315 -14.92 -5.66 -2.93
CA PRO A 315 -15.64 -6.64 -2.12
C PRO A 315 -14.97 -8.03 -2.21
N GLY A 316 -15.13 -8.82 -1.15
CA GLY A 316 -14.64 -10.19 -1.06
C GLY A 316 -13.50 -10.40 -0.05
N PRO A 317 -13.08 -11.67 0.17
CA PRO A 317 -12.16 -12.05 1.24
C PRO A 317 -10.84 -11.27 1.20
N GLY A 318 -10.53 -10.59 2.30
CA GLY A 318 -9.28 -9.83 2.46
C GLY A 318 -9.32 -8.40 1.94
N ASN A 319 -10.47 -7.90 1.49
CA ASN A 319 -10.76 -6.49 1.22
C ASN A 319 -9.62 -5.79 0.45
N LEU A 320 -9.40 -6.28 -0.78
CA LEU A 320 -8.28 -5.86 -1.60
C LEU A 320 -8.34 -4.35 -1.88
N LEU A 321 -7.27 -3.66 -1.52
CA LEU A 321 -7.05 -2.26 -1.87
C LEU A 321 -6.58 -2.18 -3.32
N ARG A 322 -7.45 -1.68 -4.19
CA ARG A 322 -7.06 -1.20 -5.51
C ARG A 322 -6.72 0.28 -5.39
N TRP A 323 -5.50 0.64 -5.78
CA TRP A 323 -5.06 2.03 -5.70
C TRP A 323 -4.10 2.35 -6.84
N SER A 324 -4.27 3.54 -7.40
CA SER A 324 -3.45 4.09 -8.47
C SER A 324 -3.82 5.56 -8.69
N VAL A 325 -3.02 6.26 -9.49
CA VAL A 325 -3.49 7.46 -10.17
C VAL A 325 -4.41 7.02 -11.31
N PRO A 326 -5.63 7.55 -11.45
CA PRO A 326 -6.48 7.25 -12.61
C PRO A 326 -5.73 7.60 -13.89
N GLU A 327 -5.80 6.74 -14.90
CA GLU A 327 -5.01 6.91 -16.13
C GLU A 327 -5.12 8.33 -16.72
N ARG A 328 -6.33 8.87 -16.81
CA ARG A 328 -6.60 10.24 -17.30
C ARG A 328 -5.82 11.34 -16.58
N ASP A 329 -5.43 11.10 -15.32
CA ASP A 329 -4.83 12.07 -14.41
C ASP A 329 -3.30 11.90 -14.30
N GLY A 330 -2.73 10.81 -14.83
CA GLY A 330 -1.29 10.60 -14.93
C GLY A 330 -0.83 9.18 -14.59
N HIS A 331 0.42 9.08 -14.13
CA HIS A 331 1.08 7.84 -13.69
C HIS A 331 1.26 7.83 -12.16
N ASP A 332 1.44 6.67 -11.55
CA ASP A 332 1.69 6.48 -10.11
C ASP A 332 3.14 6.11 -9.76
N ASP A 333 4.08 6.12 -10.73
CA ASP A 333 5.43 5.53 -10.59
C ASP A 333 6.22 6.02 -9.36
N LEU A 334 6.20 7.32 -9.05
CA LEU A 334 6.94 7.88 -7.90
C LEU A 334 6.28 7.49 -6.57
N VAL A 335 4.95 7.34 -6.56
CA VAL A 335 4.20 6.87 -5.38
C VAL A 335 4.43 5.37 -5.18
N ILE A 336 4.42 4.57 -6.25
CA ILE A 336 4.74 3.14 -6.19
C ILE A 336 6.17 2.92 -5.71
N SER A 337 7.13 3.64 -6.30
CA SER A 337 8.53 3.64 -5.86
C SER A 337 8.67 4.00 -4.37
N ALA A 338 7.93 5.00 -3.88
CA ALA A 338 7.91 5.33 -2.46
C ALA A 338 7.32 4.20 -1.60
N ALA A 339 6.23 3.59 -2.05
CA ALA A 339 5.53 2.53 -1.33
C ALA A 339 6.37 1.26 -1.17
N LEU A 340 7.29 0.97 -2.09
CA LEU A 340 8.27 -0.13 -1.97
C LEU A 340 9.10 -0.06 -0.68
N THR A 341 9.17 1.09 0.00
CA THR A 341 9.75 1.20 1.36
C THR A 341 9.14 0.17 2.32
N ALA A 342 7.85 -0.12 2.20
CA ALA A 342 7.14 -1.05 3.07
C ALA A 342 7.66 -2.50 2.99
N VAL A 343 8.35 -2.86 1.90
CA VAL A 343 9.03 -4.16 1.77
C VAL A 343 10.16 -4.31 2.81
N LEU A 344 10.79 -3.19 3.20
CA LEU A 344 11.88 -3.18 4.18
C LEU A 344 11.40 -3.42 5.61
N ASP A 345 10.18 -2.98 5.96
CA ASP A 345 9.64 -3.10 7.34
C ASP A 345 9.42 -4.56 7.74
N ARG A 346 9.37 -5.47 6.77
CA ARG A 346 9.22 -6.91 6.97
C ARG A 346 10.55 -7.66 7.07
N ARG A 347 11.67 -6.95 6.93
CA ARG A 347 13.01 -7.54 6.87
C ARG A 347 13.78 -7.25 8.15
N ASP A 348 14.73 -8.13 8.46
CA ASP A 348 15.73 -7.84 9.47
C ASP A 348 16.76 -6.87 8.87
N LEU A 349 16.69 -5.61 9.29
CA LEU A 349 17.54 -4.53 8.80
C LEU A 349 18.90 -4.44 9.52
N ARG A 350 19.19 -5.38 10.45
CA ARG A 350 20.46 -5.41 11.17
C ARG A 350 21.61 -5.79 10.22
N PRO A 351 22.81 -5.19 10.38
CA PRO A 351 23.98 -5.58 9.61
C PRO A 351 24.27 -7.07 9.83
N ARG A 352 24.41 -7.85 8.76
CA ARG A 352 24.88 -9.24 8.84
C ARG A 352 26.36 -9.21 9.20
N ILE A 353 26.70 -9.41 10.46
CA ILE A 353 28.08 -9.61 10.90
C ILE A 353 28.47 -11.04 10.53
N ALA A 354 29.44 -11.20 9.65
CA ALA A 354 30.04 -12.51 9.42
C ALA A 354 30.80 -12.93 10.68
N SER A 355 30.23 -13.87 11.44
CA SER A 355 30.99 -14.58 12.47
C SER A 355 31.91 -15.57 11.75
N GLY A 356 33.16 -15.17 11.49
CA GLY A 356 34.19 -16.10 11.08
C GLY A 356 34.47 -17.06 12.23
N SER A 357 34.05 -18.31 12.09
CA SER A 357 34.56 -19.40 12.91
C SER A 357 36.04 -19.59 12.55
N GLY A 358 36.93 -19.19 13.46
CA GLY A 358 38.36 -19.51 13.39
C GLY A 358 38.65 -20.96 13.72
#